data_AF-A0A671MP12-F1
#
_entry.id   AF-A0A671MP12-F1
#
_cell.length_a   1.000
_cell.length_b   1.000
_cell.length_c   1.000
_cell.angle_alpha   90.00
_cell.angle_beta   90.00
_cell.angle_gamma   90.00
#
_symmetry.space_group_name_H-M   'P 1'
#
loop_
_entity.id
_entity.type
_entity.pdbx_description
1 polymer ?
#
loop_
_entity_poly.entity_id
_entity_poly.type
_entity_poly.pdbx_seq_one_letter_code
_entity_poly.pdbx_strand_id
1 'polypeptide(L)'
;PLKCYNLQTNTTLFSLRVKPLIPDPNLDRKPTSGSERNADSLPSNRTDEQALLTTILQRTALNIIDVSAVDSQGMEQHEYMDRARQYSTKLEVLSRTLSQKKPVPLPSLTSQPHQVLAADLVPYADVQQVSKIAAYAYSAISQIKVDAKEELVVQFAIP
;
A
#
# COMPACT_ATOMS: atom_id res chain seq x y z
N PRO A 1 -5.82 -10.60 26.89
CA PRO A 1 -4.65 -9.72 26.64
C PRO A 1 -4.45 -9.49 25.14
N LEU A 2 -5.02 -8.40 24.61
CA LEU A 2 -4.86 -7.97 23.22
C LEU A 2 -3.56 -7.19 23.09
N LYS A 3 -2.62 -7.67 22.27
CA LYS A 3 -1.40 -6.95 21.92
C LYS A 3 -1.75 -5.90 20.85
N CYS A 4 -1.69 -4.62 21.21
CA CYS A 4 -1.75 -3.52 20.26
C CYS A 4 -0.43 -3.45 19.48
N TYR A 5 -0.50 -3.63 18.16
CA TYR A 5 0.59 -3.27 17.27
C TYR A 5 0.53 -1.76 17.00
N ASN A 6 1.62 -1.06 17.32
CA ASN A 6 1.79 0.36 17.09
C ASN A 6 2.22 0.56 15.62
N LEU A 7 1.30 1.03 14.78
CA LEU A 7 1.60 1.42 13.40
C LEU A 7 1.63 2.95 13.32
N GLN A 8 2.77 3.54 13.69
CA GLN A 8 3.08 4.92 13.38
C GLN A 8 3.51 5.01 11.91
N THR A 9 2.57 5.00 10.97
CA THR A 9 2.86 5.35 9.57
C THR A 9 2.64 6.84 9.37
N ASN A 10 3.73 7.52 9.01
CA ASN A 10 3.81 8.94 8.71
C ASN A 10 2.71 9.40 7.75
N THR A 11 2.02 10.45 8.17
CA THR A 11 1.08 11.24 7.38
C THR A 11 1.85 12.08 6.36
N THR A 12 2.18 11.52 5.20
CA THR A 12 2.49 12.34 4.02
C THR A 12 2.29 11.51 2.76
N LEU A 13 1.09 11.63 2.16
CA LEU A 13 0.79 11.55 0.70
C LEU A 13 -0.71 11.28 0.49
N PHE A 14 -1.57 12.14 1.04
CA PHE A 14 -2.97 12.20 0.63
C PHE A 14 -3.12 13.22 -0.51
N SER A 15 -2.46 12.95 -1.64
CA SER A 15 -2.77 13.61 -2.91
C SER A 15 -2.19 12.82 -4.07
N LEU A 16 -2.71 11.61 -4.29
CA LEU A 16 -2.58 10.98 -5.59
C LEU A 16 -3.96 10.57 -6.05
N ARG A 17 -4.42 11.33 -7.07
CA ARG A 17 -5.55 11.04 -7.95
C ARG A 17 -5.84 9.55 -8.00
N VAL A 18 -7.07 9.19 -7.67
CA VAL A 18 -7.66 7.89 -8.01
C VAL A 18 -7.64 7.78 -9.54
N LYS A 19 -6.54 7.24 -10.09
CA LYS A 19 -6.50 6.78 -11.47
C LYS A 19 -7.28 5.47 -11.52
N PRO A 20 -8.30 5.35 -12.38
CA PRO A 20 -9.02 4.09 -12.55
C PRO A 20 -8.03 2.97 -12.87
N LEU A 21 -8.23 1.81 -12.23
CA LEU A 21 -7.37 0.62 -12.38
C LEU A 21 -7.52 -0.07 -13.75
N ILE A 22 -8.40 0.45 -14.62
CA ILE A 22 -8.70 -0.11 -15.94
C ILE A 22 -8.71 1.06 -16.94
N PRO A 23 -7.79 1.11 -17.93
CA PRO A 23 -7.91 2.01 -19.06
C PRO A 23 -9.11 1.60 -19.91
N ASP A 24 -10.03 2.54 -20.17
CA ASP A 24 -11.19 2.34 -21.05
C ASP A 24 -10.69 2.14 -22.50
N PRO A 25 -10.95 1.00 -23.17
CA PRO A 25 -10.32 0.67 -24.45
C PRO A 25 -10.88 1.43 -25.66
N ASN A 26 -11.77 2.41 -25.47
CA ASN A 26 -12.63 2.92 -26.55
C ASN A 26 -12.58 4.44 -26.77
N LEU A 27 -11.55 5.15 -26.29
CA LEU A 27 -11.47 6.61 -26.45
C LEU A 27 -10.91 7.11 -27.80
N ASP A 28 -10.30 6.26 -28.63
CA ASP A 28 -9.61 6.69 -29.87
C ASP A 28 -10.16 6.07 -31.16
N ARG A 29 -11.49 6.02 -31.32
CA ARG A 29 -12.11 5.69 -32.61
C ARG A 29 -12.68 6.94 -33.29
N LYS A 30 -11.85 7.65 -34.06
CA LYS A 30 -12.32 8.56 -35.11
C LYS A 30 -12.35 7.79 -36.45
N PRO A 31 -13.46 7.82 -37.21
CA PRO A 31 -13.58 7.02 -38.42
C PRO A 31 -12.75 7.59 -39.56
N THR A 32 -11.95 6.72 -40.18
CA THR A 32 -11.14 6.98 -41.38
C THR A 32 -12.03 6.87 -42.61
N SER A 33 -12.26 7.98 -43.32
CA SER A 33 -12.79 7.99 -44.69
C SER A 33 -11.61 7.99 -45.67
N GLY A 34 -11.70 7.14 -46.69
CA GLY A 34 -10.58 6.72 -47.52
C GLY A 34 -10.13 7.68 -48.62
N SER A 35 -8.93 7.40 -49.13
CA SER A 35 -8.53 7.49 -50.53
C SER A 35 -7.12 6.93 -50.66
N GLU A 36 -6.89 6.23 -51.77
CA GLU A 36 -5.75 5.40 -52.08
C GLU A 36 -4.41 6.12 -52.31
N ARG A 37 -3.36 5.28 -52.36
CA ARG A 37 -2.14 5.31 -53.20
C ARG A 37 -0.82 5.71 -52.54
N ASN A 38 0.05 4.70 -52.56
CA ASN A 38 1.51 4.73 -52.54
C ASN A 38 2.14 6.11 -52.75
N ALA A 39 2.88 6.56 -51.75
CA ALA A 39 3.98 7.49 -51.91
C ALA A 39 5.19 6.91 -51.15
N ASP A 40 6.33 7.06 -51.80
CA ASP A 40 7.61 6.41 -51.52
C ASP A 40 8.13 6.51 -50.08
N SER A 41 8.95 5.51 -49.76
CA SER A 41 9.80 5.32 -48.60
C SER A 41 10.37 6.60 -47.95
N LEU A 42 9.91 6.92 -46.74
CA LEU A 42 10.58 7.80 -45.79
C LEU A 42 11.06 6.97 -44.57
N PRO A 43 12.36 6.95 -44.24
CA PRO A 43 12.89 6.12 -43.15
C PRO A 43 12.74 6.74 -41.75
N SER A 44 11.98 7.83 -41.58
CA SER A 44 11.97 8.59 -40.31
C SER A 44 10.92 8.16 -39.28
N ASN A 45 9.82 7.52 -39.69
CA ASN A 45 8.70 7.20 -38.79
C ASN A 45 8.75 5.79 -38.19
N ARG A 46 9.54 4.88 -38.79
CA ARG A 46 9.63 3.48 -38.35
C ARG A 46 10.26 3.34 -36.96
N THR A 47 11.20 4.21 -36.64
CA THR A 47 11.93 4.15 -35.37
C THR A 47 11.01 4.47 -34.18
N ASP A 48 10.06 5.39 -34.34
CA ASP A 48 9.12 5.79 -33.28
C ASP A 48 8.05 4.71 -33.05
N GLU A 49 7.48 4.15 -34.13
CA GLU A 49 6.55 3.02 -34.05
C GLU A 49 7.19 1.81 -33.35
N GLN A 50 8.45 1.51 -33.68
CA GLN A 50 9.17 0.41 -33.05
C GLN A 50 9.47 0.67 -31.56
N ALA A 51 9.76 1.92 -31.18
CA ALA A 51 9.94 2.30 -29.77
C ALA A 51 8.63 2.22 -28.97
N LEU A 52 7.50 2.60 -29.58
CA LEU A 52 6.17 2.46 -28.99
C LEU A 52 5.83 0.99 -28.75
N LEU A 53 6.04 0.12 -29.75
CA LEU A 53 5.83 -1.31 -29.61
C LEU A 53 6.73 -1.94 -28.53
N THR A 54 7.98 -1.50 -28.45
CA THR A 54 8.91 -1.92 -27.38
C THR A 54 8.39 -1.53 -26.00
N THR A 55 7.86 -0.32 -25.86
CA THR A 55 7.26 0.18 -24.63
C THR A 55 6.02 -0.62 -24.25
N ILE A 56 5.17 -0.95 -25.22
CA ILE A 56 3.98 -1.79 -25.01
C ILE A 56 4.40 -3.17 -24.50
N LEU A 57 5.39 -3.81 -25.12
CA LEU A 57 5.88 -5.11 -24.71
C LEU A 57 6.51 -5.08 -23.31
N GLN A 58 7.38 -4.10 -23.02
CA GLN A 58 7.99 -3.94 -21.69
C GLN A 58 6.94 -3.71 -20.61
N ARG A 59 5.99 -2.80 -20.85
CA ARG A 59 4.90 -2.54 -19.91
C ARG A 59 4.02 -3.76 -19.72
N THR A 60 3.76 -4.52 -20.77
CA THR A 60 2.98 -5.76 -20.69
C THR A 60 3.73 -6.80 -19.86
N ALA A 61 5.03 -7.00 -20.11
CA ALA A 61 5.87 -7.93 -19.35
C ALA A 61 5.93 -7.59 -17.84
N LEU A 62 5.92 -6.30 -17.49
CA LEU A 62 5.90 -5.86 -16.09
C LEU A 62 4.53 -6.03 -15.40
N ASN A 63 3.44 -6.06 -16.15
CA ASN A 63 2.07 -6.13 -15.60
C ASN A 63 1.49 -7.54 -15.61
N ILE A 64 2.07 -8.47 -16.37
CA ILE A 64 1.68 -9.89 -16.32
C ILE A 64 2.21 -10.48 -15.00
N ILE A 65 1.34 -11.22 -14.32
CA ILE A 65 1.70 -11.95 -13.10
C ILE A 65 2.24 -13.32 -13.51
N ASP A 66 3.50 -13.58 -13.16
CA ASP A 66 4.07 -14.93 -13.27
C ASP A 66 3.54 -15.80 -12.11
N VAL A 67 2.58 -16.67 -12.41
CA VAL A 67 1.98 -17.60 -11.44
C VAL A 67 2.91 -18.75 -11.05
N SER A 68 4.01 -18.96 -11.78
CA SER A 68 5.02 -20.00 -11.51
C SER A 68 6.18 -19.51 -10.64
N ALA A 69 6.23 -18.22 -10.32
CA ALA A 69 7.37 -17.60 -9.66
C ALA A 69 7.64 -18.11 -8.22
N VAL A 70 6.70 -18.85 -7.62
CA VAL A 70 6.79 -19.39 -6.25
C VAL A 70 7.97 -20.35 -6.07
N ASP A 71 8.36 -21.07 -7.12
CA ASP A 71 9.47 -22.04 -7.11
C ASP A 71 10.73 -21.54 -7.84
N SER A 72 10.75 -20.27 -8.27
CA SER A 72 11.92 -19.69 -8.92
C SER A 72 13.13 -19.82 -8.01
N GLN A 73 14.23 -20.38 -8.51
CA GLN A 73 15.48 -20.46 -7.79
C GLN A 73 15.79 -19.09 -7.18
N GLY A 74 15.77 -19.05 -5.84
CA GLY A 74 16.21 -17.89 -5.10
C GLY A 74 17.65 -17.55 -5.47
N MET A 75 18.04 -16.35 -5.09
CA MET A 75 19.42 -15.88 -5.18
C MET A 75 20.42 -16.96 -4.73
N GLU A 76 21.48 -17.17 -5.49
CA GLU A 76 22.48 -18.18 -5.14
C GLU A 76 23.17 -17.82 -3.82
N GLN A 77 23.55 -18.82 -3.03
CA GLN A 77 24.08 -18.57 -1.67
C GLN A 77 25.32 -17.66 -1.69
N HIS A 78 26.22 -17.86 -2.63
CA HIS A 78 27.44 -17.04 -2.71
C HIS A 78 27.12 -15.59 -3.11
N GLU A 79 26.19 -15.39 -4.05
CA GLU A 79 25.70 -14.07 -4.44
C GLU A 79 25.10 -13.36 -3.22
N TYR A 80 24.31 -14.08 -2.41
CA TYR A 80 23.69 -13.55 -1.20
C TYR A 80 24.75 -13.10 -0.19
N MET A 81 25.75 -13.94 0.06
CA MET A 81 26.84 -13.63 1.00
C MET A 81 27.65 -12.42 0.56
N ASP A 82 27.93 -12.28 -0.74
CA ASP A 82 28.65 -11.13 -1.29
C ASP A 82 27.82 -9.85 -1.19
N ARG A 83 26.51 -9.90 -1.51
CA ARG A 83 25.62 -8.74 -1.32
C ARG A 83 25.50 -8.35 0.15
N ALA A 84 25.37 -9.31 1.07
CA ALA A 84 25.31 -9.04 2.50
C ALA A 84 26.58 -8.32 2.98
N ARG A 85 27.76 -8.82 2.59
CA ARG A 85 29.04 -8.17 2.89
C ARG A 85 29.10 -6.75 2.32
N GLN A 86 28.70 -6.58 1.06
CA GLN A 86 28.70 -5.27 0.40
C GLN A 86 27.79 -4.27 1.13
N TYR A 87 26.60 -4.69 1.55
CA TYR A 87 25.69 -3.84 2.32
C TYR A 87 26.23 -3.54 3.72
N SER A 88 26.83 -4.51 4.41
CA SER A 88 27.47 -4.27 5.70
C SER A 88 28.58 -3.22 5.60
N THR A 89 29.45 -3.31 4.58
CA THR A 89 30.51 -2.32 4.36
C THR A 89 29.95 -0.94 4.03
N LYS A 90 28.95 -0.86 3.13
CA LYS A 90 28.28 0.41 2.79
C LYS A 90 27.61 1.03 4.02
N LEU A 91 26.94 0.21 4.84
CA LEU A 91 26.28 0.64 6.06
C LEU A 91 27.30 1.15 7.10
N GLU A 92 28.45 0.49 7.25
CA GLU A 92 29.49 0.94 8.17
C GLU A 92 30.02 2.33 7.78
N VAL A 93 30.28 2.56 6.49
CA VAL A 93 30.69 3.88 5.98
C VAL A 93 29.62 4.93 6.26
N LEU A 94 28.35 4.63 5.97
CA LEU A 94 27.21 5.52 6.26
C LEU A 94 27.02 5.76 7.76
N SER A 95 27.29 4.76 8.61
CA SER A 95 27.12 4.87 10.06
C SER A 95 28.10 5.86 10.70
N ARG A 96 29.21 6.16 10.03
CA ARG A 96 30.22 7.14 10.47
C ARG A 96 29.84 8.57 10.05
N THR A 97 29.12 8.72 8.94
CA THR A 97 28.68 10.04 8.43
C THR A 97 27.31 10.44 8.96
N LEU A 98 26.45 9.46 9.27
CA LEU A 98 25.17 9.67 9.92
C LEU A 98 25.38 9.73 11.44
N SER A 99 24.87 10.78 12.09
CA SER A 99 24.82 10.83 13.54
C SER A 99 24.00 9.64 14.05
N GLN A 100 24.63 8.71 14.76
CA GLN A 100 23.95 7.59 15.40
C GLN A 100 23.00 8.13 16.47
N LYS A 101 21.71 8.22 16.12
CA LYS A 101 20.68 8.62 17.06
C LYS A 101 20.49 7.47 18.05
N LYS A 102 20.99 7.67 19.28
CA LYS A 102 20.50 6.88 20.42
C LYS A 102 18.97 6.99 20.46
N PRO A 103 18.26 5.94 20.92
CA PRO A 103 16.83 6.05 21.17
C PRO A 103 16.55 7.32 21.98
N VAL A 104 15.62 8.14 21.48
CA VAL A 104 15.27 9.40 22.14
C VAL A 104 14.73 9.07 23.52
N PRO A 105 15.24 9.70 24.60
CA PRO A 105 14.71 9.46 25.94
C PRO A 105 13.24 9.91 26.01
N LEU A 106 12.49 9.33 26.96
CA LEU A 106 11.11 9.76 27.20
C LEU A 106 11.08 11.26 27.53
N PRO A 107 10.09 12.01 26.99
CA PRO A 107 9.96 13.43 27.29
C PRO A 107 9.65 13.63 28.77
N SER A 108 10.30 14.61 29.39
CA SER A 108 9.95 15.04 30.75
C SER A 108 8.61 15.77 30.71
N LEU A 109 7.60 15.21 31.37
CA LEU A 109 6.23 15.78 31.39
C LEU A 109 6.05 16.83 32.49
N THR A 110 6.82 16.76 33.57
CA THR A 110 6.74 17.69 34.71
C THR A 110 8.05 17.69 35.49
N SER A 111 8.39 18.83 36.10
CA SER A 111 9.49 18.96 37.06
C SER A 111 9.06 18.67 38.51
N GLN A 112 7.75 18.56 38.78
CA GLN A 112 7.19 18.34 40.13
C GLN A 112 6.24 17.13 40.12
N PRO A 113 6.76 15.88 40.03
CA PRO A 113 5.95 14.68 39.90
C PRO A 113 5.02 14.46 41.10
N HIS A 114 5.47 14.74 42.32
CA HIS A 114 4.65 14.57 43.52
C HIS A 114 3.43 15.51 43.54
N GLN A 115 3.60 16.75 43.05
CA GLN A 115 2.50 17.71 42.99
C GLN A 115 1.46 17.29 41.95
N VAL A 116 1.90 16.88 40.75
CA VAL A 116 1.00 16.43 39.67
C VAL A 116 0.22 15.19 40.09
N LEU A 117 0.84 14.25 40.79
CA LEU A 117 0.18 13.02 41.26
C LEU A 117 -0.78 13.27 42.44
N ALA A 118 -0.58 14.34 43.20
CA ALA A 118 -1.45 14.75 44.30
C ALA A 118 -2.57 15.72 43.87
N ALA A 119 -2.60 16.12 42.59
CA ALA A 119 -3.63 16.98 42.05
C ALA A 119 -5.00 16.27 42.02
N ASP A 120 -6.06 17.06 41.85
CA ASP A 120 -7.41 16.53 41.75
C ASP A 120 -7.53 15.51 40.61
N LEU A 121 -8.21 14.41 40.91
CA LEU A 121 -8.44 13.34 39.94
C LEU A 121 -9.40 13.80 38.84
N VAL A 122 -9.40 13.06 37.73
CA VAL A 122 -10.39 13.23 36.67
C VAL A 122 -11.81 13.06 37.26
N PRO A 123 -12.74 14.00 37.04
CA PRO A 123 -14.10 13.89 37.55
C PRO A 123 -14.78 12.60 37.13
N TYR A 124 -15.48 11.94 38.05
CA TYR A 124 -16.17 10.68 37.75
C TYR A 124 -17.24 10.81 36.65
N ALA A 125 -17.84 11.99 36.52
CA ALA A 125 -18.80 12.29 35.45
C ALA A 125 -18.20 12.08 34.05
N ASP A 126 -16.95 12.50 33.84
CA ASP A 126 -16.24 12.36 32.56
C ASP A 126 -15.98 10.88 32.26
N VAL A 127 -15.56 10.11 33.27
CA VAL A 127 -15.33 8.65 33.13
C VAL A 127 -16.63 7.93 32.75
N GLN A 128 -17.74 8.28 33.39
CA GLN A 128 -19.07 7.73 33.06
C GLN A 128 -19.52 8.12 31.65
N GLN A 129 -19.31 9.37 31.25
CA GLN A 129 -19.65 9.83 29.91
C GLN A 129 -18.86 9.08 28.84
N VAL A 130 -17.54 8.95 28.99
CA VAL A 130 -16.68 8.20 28.06
C VAL A 130 -17.10 6.74 28.00
N SER A 131 -17.41 6.12 29.14
CA SER A 131 -17.89 4.73 29.21
C SER A 131 -19.20 4.54 28.43
N LYS A 132 -20.14 5.48 28.56
CA LYS A 132 -21.40 5.48 27.82
C LYS A 132 -21.17 5.62 26.32
N ILE A 133 -20.29 6.53 25.90
CA ILE A 133 -19.93 6.72 24.48
C ILE A 133 -19.32 5.43 23.92
N ALA A 134 -18.40 4.80 24.64
CA ALA A 134 -17.78 3.55 24.22
C ALA A 134 -18.80 2.41 24.06
N ALA A 135 -19.74 2.26 25.01
CA ALA A 135 -20.81 1.29 24.92
C ALA A 135 -21.73 1.54 23.71
N TYR A 136 -22.00 2.81 23.40
CA TYR A 136 -22.80 3.20 22.24
C TYR A 136 -22.10 2.86 20.93
N ALA A 137 -20.80 3.17 20.83
CA ALA A 137 -19.98 2.82 19.67
C ALA A 137 -19.92 1.30 19.46
N TYR A 138 -19.72 0.52 20.54
CA TYR A 138 -19.75 -0.93 20.49
C TYR A 138 -21.09 -1.47 19.98
N SER A 139 -22.19 -0.90 20.46
CA SER A 139 -23.55 -1.26 20.02
C SER A 139 -23.76 -0.96 18.53
N ALA A 140 -23.25 0.17 18.03
CA ALA A 140 -23.31 0.51 16.62
C ALA A 140 -22.49 -0.45 15.74
N ILE A 141 -21.30 -0.86 16.19
CA ILE A 141 -20.45 -1.83 15.46
C ILE A 141 -21.16 -3.17 15.30
N SER A 142 -21.97 -3.60 16.27
CA SER A 142 -22.75 -4.85 16.14
C SER A 142 -23.81 -4.82 15.02
N GLN A 143 -24.16 -3.63 14.52
CA GLN A 143 -25.05 -3.48 13.36
C GLN A 143 -24.32 -3.66 12.03
N ILE A 144 -22.98 -3.75 12.02
CA ILE A 144 -22.19 -4.06 10.83
C ILE A 144 -22.30 -5.58 10.59
N LYS A 145 -23.39 -5.97 9.95
CA LYS A 145 -23.69 -7.35 9.56
C LYS A 145 -24.45 -7.36 8.24
N VAL A 146 -24.41 -8.50 7.55
CA VAL A 146 -25.24 -8.72 6.36
C VAL A 146 -26.61 -9.20 6.82
N ASP A 147 -27.67 -8.45 6.50
CA ASP A 147 -29.04 -8.91 6.70
C ASP A 147 -29.41 -9.91 5.60
N ALA A 148 -29.57 -11.18 5.95
CA ALA A 148 -30.00 -12.22 5.02
C ALA A 148 -31.41 -11.92 4.50
N LYS A 149 -31.57 -11.85 3.18
CA LYS A 149 -32.87 -11.64 2.51
C LYS A 149 -33.41 -12.91 1.87
N GLU A 150 -32.52 -13.73 1.32
CA GLU A 150 -32.84 -14.95 0.59
C GLU A 150 -31.79 -16.02 0.91
N GLU A 151 -32.14 -17.27 0.67
CA GLU A 151 -31.21 -18.38 0.83
C GLU A 151 -30.19 -18.39 -0.30
N LEU A 152 -28.90 -18.36 0.02
CA LEU A 152 -27.84 -18.38 -0.99
C LEU A 152 -27.58 -19.77 -1.56
N VAL A 153 -28.10 -20.82 -0.92
CA VAL A 153 -27.90 -22.21 -1.30
C VAL A 153 -29.24 -22.91 -1.21
N VAL A 154 -29.74 -23.45 -2.32
CA VAL A 154 -30.94 -24.28 -2.31
C VAL A 154 -30.57 -25.74 -2.52
N GLN A 155 -31.19 -26.63 -1.76
CA GLN A 155 -31.00 -28.06 -1.93
C GLN A 155 -32.04 -28.61 -2.89
N PHE A 156 -31.58 -29.12 -4.02
CA PHE A 156 -32.44 -29.83 -4.95
C PHE A 156 -32.60 -31.28 -4.47
N ALA A 157 -33.84 -31.68 -4.19
CA ALA A 157 -34.22 -33.08 -4.03
C ALA A 157 -34.91 -33.57 -5.31
N ILE A 158 -34.63 -34.82 -5.69
CA ILE A 158 -35.28 -35.48 -6.83
C ILE A 158 -36.59 -36.10 -6.31
N PRO A 159 -37.73 -35.94 -7.03
CA PRO A 159 -39.04 -36.50 -6.64
C PRO A 159 -39.07 -38.02 -6.46
#